data_AF-A0ABD3E331-F1
#
_entry.id   AF-A0ABD3E331-F1
#
_cell.length_a   1.000
_cell.length_b   1.000
_cell.length_c   1.000
_cell.angle_alpha   90.00
_cell.angle_beta   90.00
_cell.angle_gamma   90.00
#
_symmetry.space_group_name_H-M   'P 1'
#
loop_
_entity.id
_entity.type
_entity.pdbx_description
1 polymer ?
#
loop_
_entity_poly.entity_id
_entity_poly.type
_entity_poly.pdbx_seq_one_letter_code
_entity_poly.pdbx_strand_id
1 'polypeptide(L)' 'MNLIKGSNFEMTMSDVQTWVSAALTDEETCMDGFAGKFMNGAAKTAVRGRILNVAHMTSNALALINCYVSLHGH' A
#
# COMPACT_ATOMS: atom_id res chain seq x y z
N MET A 1 12.65 24.13 9.62
CA MET A 1 12.28 23.18 8.54
C MET A 1 11.90 23.98 7.32
N ASN A 2 12.77 24.03 6.32
CA ASN A 2 12.59 24.88 5.14
C ASN A 2 12.28 24.03 3.91
N LEU A 3 11.19 24.43 3.24
CA LEU A 3 10.85 24.21 1.84
C LEU A 3 10.50 22.78 1.39
N ILE A 4 9.24 22.41 1.59
CA ILE A 4 8.48 21.82 0.49
C ILE A 4 8.06 22.99 -0.41
N LYS A 5 8.95 23.39 -1.32
CA LYS A 5 8.61 24.28 -2.44
C LYS A 5 7.60 23.50 -3.30
N GLY A 6 6.50 24.09 -3.77
CA GLY A 6 5.37 23.37 -4.40
C GLY A 6 5.74 22.26 -5.42
N SER A 7 6.86 22.39 -6.15
CA SER A 7 7.38 21.34 -7.05
C SER A 7 7.85 20.05 -6.36
N ASN A 8 8.25 20.13 -5.09
CA ASN A 8 8.63 18.98 -4.28
C ASN A 8 7.40 18.29 -3.68
N PHE A 9 6.28 19.02 -3.49
CA PHE A 9 5.04 18.45 -2.94
C PHE A 9 4.45 17.43 -3.91
N GLU A 10 4.16 17.84 -5.15
CA GLU A 10 3.56 16.97 -6.16
C GLU A 10 4.43 15.74 -6.45
N MET A 11 5.75 15.95 -6.59
CA MET A 11 6.70 14.85 -6.80
C MET A 11 6.74 13.89 -5.61
N THR A 12 6.91 14.40 -4.39
CA THR A 12 6.91 13.56 -3.18
C THR A 12 5.61 12.80 -3.05
N MET A 13 4.49 13.43 -3.36
CA MET A 13 3.18 12.82 -3.23
C MET A 13 2.92 11.75 -4.30
N SER A 14 3.39 11.98 -5.53
CA SER A 14 3.41 10.98 -6.60
C SER A 14 4.25 9.76 -6.22
N ASP A 15 5.42 9.97 -5.62
CA ASP A 15 6.25 8.88 -5.10
C ASP A 15 5.49 8.12 -4.01
N VAL A 16 4.95 8.82 -3.01
CA VAL A 16 4.17 8.19 -1.93
C VAL A 16 2.99 7.37 -2.48
N GLN A 17 2.21 7.91 -3.43
CA GLN A 17 1.12 7.17 -4.08
C GLN A 17 1.62 5.91 -4.80
N THR A 18 2.75 6.00 -5.50
CA THR A 18 3.36 4.87 -6.21
C THR A 18 3.77 3.77 -5.23
N TRP A 19 4.47 4.13 -4.16
CA TRP A 19 4.97 3.16 -3.17
C TRP A 19 3.84 2.49 -2.40
N VAL A 20 2.79 3.23 -2.03
CA VAL A 20 1.63 2.66 -1.33
C VAL A 20 0.80 1.76 -2.27
N SER A 21 0.69 2.11 -3.55
CA SER A 21 0.02 1.25 -4.55
C SER A 21 0.82 -0.03 -4.83
N ALA A 22 2.15 0.07 -4.83
CA ALA A 22 3.03 -1.10 -4.94
C ALA A 22 2.87 -2.02 -3.72
N ALA A 23 2.81 -1.47 -2.51
CA ALA A 23 2.59 -2.26 -1.29
C ALA A 23 1.26 -3.07 -1.35
N LEU A 24 0.17 -2.48 -1.84
CA LEU A 24 -1.09 -3.22 -2.08
C LEU A 24 -0.91 -4.38 -3.07
N THR A 25 -0.14 -4.17 -4.13
CA THR A 25 0.14 -5.20 -5.13
C THR A 25 1.02 -6.32 -4.54
N ASP A 26 2.02 -5.96 -3.73
CA ASP A 26 2.89 -6.92 -3.04
C ASP A 26 2.11 -7.78 -2.05
N GLU A 27 1.11 -7.20 -1.37
CA GLU A 27 0.21 -7.93 -0.47
C GLU A 27 -0.68 -8.92 -1.23
N GLU A 28 -1.24 -8.53 -2.39
CA GLU A 28 -2.00 -9.46 -3.23
C GLU A 28 -1.12 -10.61 -3.74
N THR A 29 0.05 -10.29 -4.29
CA THR A 29 0.99 -11.29 -4.84
C THR A 29 1.66 -12.14 -3.75
N CYS A 30 1.74 -11.67 -2.51
CA CYS A 30 2.24 -12.47 -1.38
C CYS A 30 1.50 -13.80 -1.27
N MET A 31 0.18 -13.80 -1.48
CA MET A 31 -0.64 -15.00 -1.38
C MET A 31 -0.42 -15.99 -2.53
N ASP A 32 0.10 -15.55 -3.67
CA ASP A 32 0.46 -16.42 -4.79
C ASP A 32 1.62 -17.34 -4.42
N GLY A 33 2.55 -16.88 -3.58
CA GLY A 33 3.60 -17.71 -2.99
C GLY A 33 3.08 -18.88 -2.14
N PHE A 34 1.82 -18.82 -1.69
CA PHE A 34 1.12 -19.87 -0.94
C PHE A 34 0.12 -20.67 -1.79
N ALA A 35 0.08 -20.46 -3.12
CA ALA A 35 -0.85 -21.17 -4.00
C ALA A 35 -0.53 -22.67 -4.16
N GLY A 36 0.71 -23.10 -3.86
CA GLY A 36 1.15 -24.49 -3.99
C GLY A 36 0.43 -25.47 -3.04
N LYS A 37 0.19 -26.70 -3.52
CA LYS A 37 -0.50 -27.76 -2.75
C LYS A 37 0.15 -28.07 -1.39
N PHE A 38 1.48 -27.99 -1.29
CA PHE A 38 2.22 -28.23 -0.05
C PHE A 38 2.07 -27.11 0.99
N MET A 39 1.64 -25.92 0.55
CA MET A 39 1.44 -24.75 1.41
C MET A 39 -0.02 -24.63 1.90
N ASN A 40 -0.92 -25.51 1.46
CA ASN A 40 -2.29 -25.54 1.97
C ASN A 40 -2.30 -26.06 3.42
N GLY A 41 -2.60 -25.17 4.36
CA GLY A 41 -2.68 -25.51 5.78
C GLY A 41 -2.75 -24.29 6.68
N ALA A 42 -2.52 -24.51 7.98
CA ALA A 42 -2.62 -23.48 9.01
C ALA A 42 -1.72 -22.25 8.73
N ALA A 43 -0.53 -22.46 8.15
CA ALA A 43 0.38 -21.39 7.77
C ALA A 43 -0.25 -20.44 6.74
N LYS A 44 -0.82 -20.96 5.66
CA LYS A 44 -1.51 -20.16 4.64
C LYS A 44 -2.70 -19.39 5.21
N THR A 45 -3.50 -20.01 6.08
CA THR A 45 -4.63 -19.34 6.74
C THR A 45 -4.15 -18.20 7.64
N ALA A 46 -3.12 -18.45 8.45
CA ALA A 46 -2.56 -17.44 9.35
C ALA A 46 -1.94 -16.26 8.58
N VAL A 47 -1.18 -16.55 7.50
CA VAL A 47 -0.59 -15.51 6.64
C VAL A 47 -1.68 -14.73 5.92
N ARG A 48 -2.69 -15.39 5.35
CA ARG A 48 -3.80 -14.72 4.67
C ARG A 48 -4.52 -13.72 5.56
N GLY A 49 -4.80 -14.09 6.82
CA GLY A 49 -5.42 -13.18 7.76
C GLY A 49 -4.58 -11.92 8.03
N ARG A 50 -3.25 -12.08 8.12
CA ARG A 50 -2.33 -10.96 8.29
C ARG A 50 -2.26 -10.09 7.04
N ILE A 51 -2.11 -10.69 5.87
CA ILE A 51 -2.03 -9.99 4.58
C ILE A 51 -3.29 -9.16 4.33
N LEU A 52 -4.48 -9.74 4.57
CA LEU A 52 -5.74 -8.99 4.44
C LEU A 52 -5.78 -7.77 5.37
N ASN A 53 -5.33 -7.92 6.62
CA ASN A 53 -5.29 -6.81 7.55
C ASN A 53 -4.33 -5.70 7.10
N VAL A 54 -3.14 -6.05 6.59
CA VAL A 54 -2.20 -5.05 6.04
C VAL A 54 -2.81 -4.39 4.80
N ALA A 55 -3.43 -5.14 3.88
CA ALA A 55 -4.10 -4.59 2.70
C ALA A 55 -5.22 -3.62 3.01
N HIS A 56 -6.01 -3.89 4.05
CA HIS A 56 -7.00 -2.91 4.52
C HIS A 56 -6.34 -1.62 5.02
N MET A 57 -5.23 -1.72 5.77
CA MET A 57 -4.51 -0.55 6.26
C MET A 57 -3.86 0.24 5.12
N THR A 58 -3.22 -0.44 4.17
CA THR A 58 -2.57 0.16 3.01
C THR A 58 -3.60 0.84 2.10
N SER A 59 -4.77 0.21 1.88
CA SER A 59 -5.88 0.81 1.13
C SER A 59 -6.44 2.07 1.80
N ASN A 60 -6.64 2.02 3.13
CA ASN A 60 -7.06 3.21 3.89
C ASN A 60 -6.02 4.33 3.80
N ALA A 61 -4.72 4.00 3.91
CA ALA A 61 -3.65 4.97 3.75
C ALA A 61 -3.67 5.61 2.35
N LEU A 62 -3.80 4.80 1.29
CA LEU A 62 -3.89 5.28 -0.09
C LEU A 62 -5.07 6.24 -0.28
N ALA A 63 -6.23 5.93 0.30
CA ALA A 63 -7.39 6.80 0.24
C ALA A 63 -7.13 8.16 0.92
N LEU A 64 -6.54 8.16 2.12
CA LEU A 64 -6.19 9.38 2.85
C LEU A 64 -5.15 10.23 2.10
N ILE A 65 -4.15 9.57 1.51
CA ILE A 65 -3.10 10.16 0.68
C ILE A 65 -3.75 10.85 -0.53
N ASN A 66 -4.62 10.16 -1.26
CA ASN A 66 -5.35 10.74 -2.39
C ASN A 66 -6.20 11.95 -1.99
N CYS A 67 -6.94 11.88 -0.89
CA CYS A 67 -7.67 13.03 -0.35
C CYS A 67 -6.75 14.21 -0.01
N TYR A 68 -5.58 13.93 0.59
CA TYR A 68 -4.62 14.97 0.93
C TYR A 68 -4.05 15.67 -0.31
N VAL A 69 -3.75 14.92 -1.39
CA VAL A 69 -3.34 15.50 -2.69
C VAL A 69 -4.43 16.43 -3.22
N SER A 70 -5.68 15.95 -3.24
CA SER A 70 -6.80 16.74 -3.76
C SER A 70 -7.04 18.03 -2.97
N LEU A 71 -6.70 18.06 -1.68
CA LEU A 71 -6.85 19.24 -0.83
C LEU A 71 -5.69 20.24 -0.93
N HIS A 72 -4.47 19.79 -1.26
CA HIS A 72 -3.25 20.61 -1.14
C HIS A 72 -2.42 20.72 -2.44
N GLY A 73 -2.83 20.05 -3.53
CA GLY A 73 -2.14 20.08 -4.84
C GLY A 73 -2.45 21.29 -5.70
N HIS A 74 -2.61 22.48 -5.11
CA HIS A 74 -2.85 23.76 -5.79
C HIS A 74 -1.79 24.79 -5.43
#